data_AF-A0A7S0CW82-F1
#
_entry.id   AF-A0A7S0CW82-F1
#
_cell.length_a   1.000
_cell.length_b   1.000
_cell.length_c   1.000
_cell.angle_alpha   90.00
_cell.angle_beta   90.00
_cell.angle_gamma   90.00
#
_symmetry.space_group_name_H-M   'P 1'
#
loop_
_entity.id
_entity.type
_entity.pdbx_description
1 polymer ?
#
loop_
_entity_poly.entity_id
_entity_poly.type
_entity_poly.pdbx_seq_one_letter_code
_entity_poly.pdbx_strand_id
1 'polypeptide(L)'
;GKSWDINPADIFIRLNTFVERCKDLNEFLCVLISFEKLQPGRIVFSGSKGLELTEHLNRVYNQFSQAARDFMENEYDIVDIDADEFDSDFFAFRVKIRQLERTLAAMLIDSYQ
;
A
#
# COMPACT_ATOMS: atom_id res chain seq x y z
N GLY A 1 -23.18 -39.15 15.56
CA GLY A 1 -22.61 -37.81 15.27
C GLY A 1 -21.34 -38.03 14.50
N LYS A 2 -21.12 -37.31 13.39
CA LYS A 2 -19.85 -37.41 12.66
C LYS A 2 -18.73 -36.87 13.54
N SER A 3 -17.70 -37.68 13.76
CA SER A 3 -16.50 -37.33 14.50
C SER A 3 -15.79 -36.18 13.79
N TRP A 4 -15.25 -35.28 14.59
CA TRP A 4 -14.44 -34.14 14.18
C TRP A 4 -13.11 -34.66 13.58
N ASP A 5 -13.12 -35.06 12.31
CA ASP A 5 -11.96 -35.61 11.60
C ASP A 5 -11.18 -34.48 10.90
N ILE A 6 -10.78 -33.46 11.68
CA ILE A 6 -9.98 -32.35 11.16
C ILE A 6 -8.50 -32.74 11.27
N ASN A 7 -7.82 -32.80 10.12
CA ASN A 7 -6.38 -33.00 10.09
C ASN A 7 -5.68 -31.79 10.74
N PRO A 8 -4.85 -31.98 11.78
CA PRO A 8 -4.11 -30.88 12.39
C PRO A 8 -3.30 -30.04 11.39
N ALA A 9 -2.81 -30.65 10.30
CA ALA A 9 -2.10 -29.94 9.25
C ALA A 9 -2.93 -28.83 8.59
N ASP A 10 -4.22 -29.06 8.37
CA ASP A 10 -5.11 -28.08 7.74
C ASP A 10 -5.34 -26.87 8.64
N ILE A 11 -5.37 -27.08 9.96
CA ILE A 11 -5.46 -26.01 10.95
C ILE A 11 -4.19 -25.14 10.92
N PHE A 12 -3.02 -25.77 10.87
CA PHE A 12 -1.74 -25.05 10.79
C PHE A 12 -1.62 -24.22 9.51
N ILE A 13 -2.06 -24.76 8.37
CA ILE A 13 -2.05 -24.04 7.10
C ILE A 13 -2.93 -22.79 7.20
N ARG A 14 -4.19 -22.93 7.62
CA ARG A 14 -5.11 -21.79 7.73
C ARG A 14 -4.61 -20.72 8.71
N LEU A 15 -4.04 -21.14 9.85
CA LEU A 15 -3.46 -20.21 10.80
C LEU A 15 -2.26 -19.44 10.20
N ASN A 16 -1.38 -20.14 9.50
CA ASN A 16 -0.24 -19.50 8.84
C ASN A 16 -0.70 -18.53 7.76
N THR A 17 -1.66 -18.89 6.91
CA THR A 17 -2.23 -17.99 5.90
C THR A 17 -2.81 -16.74 6.53
N PHE A 18 -3.53 -16.88 7.65
CA PHE A 18 -4.05 -15.73 8.40
C PHE A 18 -2.93 -14.83 8.94
N VAL A 19 -1.87 -15.41 9.51
CA VAL A 19 -0.71 -14.66 10.00
C VAL A 19 -0.02 -13.90 8.87
N GLU A 20 0.17 -14.52 7.70
CA GLU A 20 0.72 -13.82 6.53
C GLU A 20 -0.20 -12.69 6.06
N ARG A 21 -1.52 -12.93 6.00
CA ARG A 21 -2.50 -11.88 5.67
C ARG A 21 -2.42 -10.69 6.62
N CYS A 22 -2.27 -10.93 7.93
CA CYS A 22 -2.08 -9.86 8.90
C CYS A 22 -0.78 -9.08 8.69
N LYS A 23 0.31 -9.74 8.27
CA LYS A 23 1.58 -9.06 7.96
C LYS A 23 1.42 -8.16 6.74
N ASP A 24 0.77 -8.65 5.68
CA ASP A 24 0.51 -7.88 4.46
C ASP A 24 -0.37 -6.64 4.77
N LEU A 25 -1.43 -6.82 5.55
CA LEU A 25 -2.28 -5.70 5.99
C LEU A 25 -1.51 -4.70 6.87
N ASN A 26 -0.62 -5.18 7.74
CA ASN A 26 0.23 -4.30 8.53
C ASN A 26 1.21 -3.50 7.65
N GLU A 27 1.81 -4.12 6.64
CA GLU A 27 2.64 -3.42 5.64
C GLU A 27 1.83 -2.33 4.93
N PHE A 28 0.62 -2.66 4.47
CA PHE A 28 -0.31 -1.70 3.86
C PHE A 28 -0.57 -0.49 4.78
N LEU A 29 -0.95 -0.72 6.03
CA LEU A 29 -1.22 0.35 7.00
C LEU A 29 0.03 1.21 7.28
N CYS A 30 1.21 0.61 7.39
CA CYS A 30 2.46 1.35 7.54
C CYS A 30 2.75 2.27 6.34
N VAL A 31 2.44 1.81 5.12
CA VAL A 31 2.56 2.63 3.90
C VAL A 31 1.58 3.80 3.97
N LEU A 32 0.31 3.57 4.34
CA LEU A 32 -0.69 4.64 4.48
C LEU A 32 -0.25 5.72 5.48
N ILE A 33 0.19 5.33 6.67
CA ILE A 33 0.66 6.26 7.71
C ILE A 33 1.87 7.06 7.23
N SER A 34 2.79 6.41 6.51
CA SER A 34 3.97 7.09 5.96
C SER A 34 3.55 8.10 4.88
N PHE A 35 2.57 7.74 4.07
CA PHE A 35 2.06 8.55 3.00
C PHE A 35 1.29 9.80 3.47
N GLU A 36 0.59 9.75 4.61
CA GLU A 36 -0.02 10.95 5.24
C GLU A 36 0.97 12.06 5.55
N LYS A 37 2.27 11.75 5.65
CA LYS A 37 3.34 12.74 5.83
C LYS A 37 3.56 13.60 4.59
N LEU A 38 3.08 13.17 3.42
CA LEU A 38 3.20 13.85 2.14
C LEU A 38 1.95 14.68 1.77
N GLN A 39 1.02 14.87 2.71
CA GLN A 39 -0.20 15.64 2.47
C GLN A 39 0.06 17.01 1.82
N PRO A 40 -0.79 17.45 0.86
CA PRO A 40 -0.64 18.74 0.21
C PRO A 40 -0.53 19.88 1.23
N GLY A 41 0.48 20.74 1.04
CA GLY A 41 0.74 21.87 1.94
C GLY A 41 1.59 21.54 3.17
N ARG A 42 1.83 20.26 3.49
CA ARG A 42 2.77 19.87 4.56
C ARG A 42 4.22 20.03 4.14
N ILE A 43 4.49 19.83 2.85
CA ILE A 43 5.80 20.05 2.22
C ILE A 43 5.57 21.03 1.07
N VAL A 44 6.28 22.16 1.11
CA VAL A 44 6.24 23.17 0.06
C VAL A 44 7.68 23.49 -0.31
N PHE A 45 8.01 23.33 -1.58
CA PHE A 45 9.32 23.69 -2.10
C PHE A 45 9.32 25.18 -2.44
N SER A 46 10.37 25.89 -2.02
CA SER A 46 10.60 27.30 -2.35
C SER A 46 11.75 27.42 -3.36
N GLY A 47 11.91 28.59 -3.97
CA GLY A 47 12.93 28.85 -4.99
C GLY A 47 12.41 28.74 -6.43
N SER A 48 13.30 28.84 -7.41
CA SER A 48 12.97 28.98 -8.83
C SER A 48 12.16 27.80 -9.41
N LYS A 49 12.38 26.58 -8.90
CA LYS A 49 11.64 25.37 -9.27
C LYS A 49 10.58 24.95 -8.24
N GLY A 50 10.36 25.74 -7.19
CA GLY A 50 9.58 25.34 -6.03
C GLY A 50 8.10 25.05 -6.34
N LEU A 51 7.48 25.86 -7.21
CA LEU A 51 6.10 25.65 -7.63
C LEU A 51 5.94 24.32 -8.39
N GLU A 52 6.80 24.06 -9.38
CA GLU A 52 6.76 22.84 -10.19
C GLU A 52 6.95 21.58 -9.34
N LEU A 53 7.92 21.57 -8.43
CA LEU A 53 8.17 20.45 -7.52
C LEU A 53 7.00 20.23 -6.54
N THR A 54 6.39 21.30 -6.06
CA THR A 54 5.21 21.22 -5.18
C THR A 54 4.00 20.66 -5.92
N GLU A 55 3.75 21.10 -7.16
CA GLU A 55 2.69 20.53 -8.00
C GLU A 55 2.96 19.06 -8.34
N HIS A 56 4.21 18.69 -8.61
CA HIS A 56 4.60 17.31 -8.85
C HIS A 56 4.37 16.44 -7.61
N LEU A 57 4.71 16.94 -6.42
CA LEU A 57 4.48 16.22 -5.16
C LEU A 57 2.98 15.99 -4.95
N ASN A 58 2.15 17.00 -5.21
CA ASN A 58 0.69 16.87 -5.13
C ASN A 58 0.15 15.82 -6.12
N ARG A 59 0.71 15.73 -7.34
CA ARG A 59 0.34 14.68 -8.31
C ARG A 59 0.73 13.29 -7.81
N VAL A 60 1.92 13.14 -7.25
CA VAL A 60 2.36 11.86 -6.65
C VAL A 60 1.44 11.49 -5.49
N TYR A 61 1.10 12.47 -4.64
CA TYR A 61 0.15 12.28 -3.55
C TYR A 61 -1.20 11.75 -4.04
N ASN A 62 -1.80 12.40 -5.05
CA ASN A 62 -3.07 11.95 -5.58
C ASN A 62 -3.02 10.51 -6.14
N GLN A 63 -1.91 10.11 -6.76
CA GLN A 63 -1.75 8.73 -7.26
C GLN A 63 -1.63 7.71 -6.15
N PHE A 64 -0.95 8.03 -5.05
CA PHE A 64 -0.91 7.18 -3.86
C PHE A 64 -2.30 7.03 -3.24
N SER A 65 -3.03 8.14 -3.07
CA SER A 65 -4.41 8.11 -2.54
C SER A 65 -5.33 7.26 -3.41
N GLN A 66 -5.19 7.34 -4.73
CA GLN A 66 -5.95 6.51 -5.65
C GLN A 66 -5.57 5.04 -5.49
N ALA A 67 -4.29 4.68 -5.51
CA ALA A 67 -3.85 3.28 -5.36
C ALA A 67 -4.31 2.67 -4.02
N ALA A 68 -4.27 3.46 -2.93
CA ALA A 68 -4.80 3.06 -1.64
C ALA A 68 -6.31 2.85 -1.66
N ARG A 69 -7.06 3.75 -2.30
CA ARG A 69 -8.51 3.63 -2.44
C ARG A 69 -8.90 2.41 -3.26
N ASP A 70 -8.27 2.23 -4.41
CA ASP A 70 -8.53 1.10 -5.30
C ASP A 70 -8.33 -0.24 -4.56
N PHE A 71 -7.31 -0.33 -3.69
CA PHE A 71 -7.09 -1.52 -2.86
C PHE A 71 -8.11 -1.68 -1.71
N MET A 72 -8.66 -0.59 -1.16
CA MET A 72 -9.63 -0.64 -0.07
C MET A 72 -11.08 -0.82 -0.54
N GLU A 73 -11.41 -0.38 -1.75
CA GLU A 73 -12.75 -0.45 -2.34
C GLU A 73 -13.00 -1.77 -3.10
N ASN A 74 -12.23 -2.81 -2.78
CA ASN A 74 -12.37 -4.13 -3.38
C ASN A 74 -13.71 -4.79 -3.00
N GLU A 75 -14.21 -5.66 -3.88
CA GLU A 75 -15.50 -6.35 -3.72
C GLU A 75 -15.48 -7.48 -2.66
N TYR A 76 -14.33 -7.74 -2.05
CA TYR A 76 -14.10 -8.81 -1.08
C TYR A 76 -13.53 -8.29 0.25
N ASP A 77 -13.68 -9.09 1.32
CA ASP A 77 -13.09 -8.76 2.63
C ASP A 77 -11.58 -9.03 2.59
N ILE A 78 -10.78 -7.98 2.75
CA ILE A 78 -9.31 -8.06 2.73
C ILE A 78 -8.74 -8.96 3.85
N VAL A 79 -9.51 -9.23 4.91
CA VAL A 79 -9.12 -10.13 6.01
C VAL A 79 -9.47 -11.59 5.70
N ASP A 80 -10.31 -11.85 4.71
CA ASP A 80 -10.67 -13.22 4.31
C ASP A 80 -9.49 -13.92 3.64
N ILE A 81 -9.00 -14.98 4.28
CA ILE A 81 -7.87 -15.78 3.80
C ILE A 81 -8.22 -16.64 2.59
N ASP A 82 -9.51 -16.83 2.32
CA ASP A 82 -10.02 -17.63 1.19
C ASP A 82 -10.29 -16.73 -0.05
N ALA A 83 -10.05 -15.41 0.05
CA ALA A 83 -10.12 -14.47 -1.07
C ALA A 83 -8.82 -14.51 -1.90
N ASP A 84 -8.87 -15.23 -3.02
CA ASP A 84 -7.74 -15.46 -3.94
C ASP A 84 -7.28 -14.17 -4.66
N GLU A 85 -8.18 -13.21 -4.85
CA GLU A 85 -7.92 -11.94 -5.52
C GLU A 85 -6.95 -11.05 -4.75
N PHE A 86 -6.89 -11.21 -3.43
CA PHE A 86 -6.06 -10.38 -2.55
C PHE A 86 -4.59 -10.36 -2.95
N ASP A 87 -4.00 -11.52 -3.24
CA ASP A 87 -2.58 -11.59 -3.50
C ASP A 87 -2.20 -10.83 -4.77
N SER A 88 -3.06 -10.91 -5.79
CA SER A 88 -2.90 -10.18 -7.06
C SER A 88 -3.03 -8.67 -6.85
N ASP A 89 -4.10 -8.23 -6.17
CA ASP A 89 -4.36 -6.81 -5.95
C ASP A 89 -3.31 -6.18 -5.03
N PHE A 90 -2.91 -6.90 -3.98
CA PHE A 90 -1.85 -6.45 -3.08
C PHE A 90 -0.48 -6.41 -3.78
N PHE A 91 -0.20 -7.34 -4.70
CA PHE A 91 0.98 -7.25 -5.55
C PHE A 91 0.95 -6.02 -6.45
N ALA A 92 -0.17 -5.75 -7.13
CA ALA A 92 -0.34 -4.58 -7.98
C ALA A 92 -0.16 -3.27 -7.18
N PHE A 93 -0.75 -3.20 -5.98
CA PHE A 93 -0.54 -2.10 -5.04
C PHE A 93 0.96 -1.92 -4.74
N ARG A 94 1.66 -2.97 -4.31
CA ARG A 94 3.11 -2.89 -3.99
C ARG A 94 3.95 -2.43 -5.17
N VAL A 95 3.65 -2.86 -6.39
CA VAL A 95 4.33 -2.39 -7.61
C VAL A 95 4.12 -0.89 -7.80
N LYS A 96 2.88 -0.41 -7.65
CA LYS A 96 2.55 1.02 -7.77
C LYS A 96 3.24 1.86 -6.71
N ILE A 97 3.27 1.43 -5.45
CA ILE A 97 3.96 2.11 -4.34
C ILE A 97 5.45 2.25 -4.64
N ARG A 98 6.13 1.17 -5.02
CA ARG A 98 7.57 1.21 -5.36
C ARG A 98 7.87 2.15 -6.53
N GLN A 99 6.98 2.23 -7.51
CA GLN A 99 7.13 3.18 -8.61
C GLN A 99 7.06 4.63 -8.10
N LEU A 100 6.07 4.95 -7.27
CA LEU A 100 5.89 6.29 -6.74
C LEU A 100 7.01 6.71 -5.79
N GLU A 101 7.55 5.79 -4.98
CA GLU A 101 8.74 6.03 -4.16
C GLU A 101 9.97 6.42 -5.00
N ARG A 102 10.19 5.74 -6.14
CA ARG A 102 11.27 6.09 -7.07
C ARG A 102 11.06 7.48 -7.66
N THR A 103 9.83 7.84 -8.01
CA THR A 103 9.49 9.20 -8.48
C THR A 103 9.80 10.24 -7.41
N LEU A 104 9.42 10.01 -6.15
CA LEU A 104 9.76 10.90 -5.03
C LEU A 104 11.27 11.04 -4.84
N ALA A 105 12.01 9.94 -4.91
CA ALA A 105 13.47 9.97 -4.79
C ALA A 105 14.12 10.81 -5.90
N ALA A 106 13.65 10.67 -7.15
CA ALA A 106 14.11 11.49 -8.27
C ALA A 106 13.82 12.99 -8.07
N MET A 107 12.60 13.33 -7.63
CA MET A 107 12.24 14.71 -7.32
C MET A 107 13.12 15.33 -6.23
N LEU A 108 13.47 14.56 -5.20
CA LEU A 108 14.37 15.04 -4.15
C LEU A 108 15.74 15.37 -4.74
N ILE A 109 16.30 14.51 -5.60
CA ILE A 109 17.58 14.76 -6.27
C ILE A 109 17.51 16.06 -7.11
N ASP A 110 16.44 16.25 -7.87
CA ASP A 110 16.24 17.44 -8.72
C ASP A 110 16.10 18.73 -7.88
N SER A 111 15.62 18.64 -6.64
CA SER A 111 15.49 19.79 -5.74
C SER A 111 16.83 20.32 -5.22
N TYR A 112 17.89 19.50 -5.27
CA TYR A 112 19.25 19.90 -4.87
C TYR A 112 20.06 20.54 -6.01
N GLN A 113 19.51 20.63 -7.24
CA GLN A 113 20.13 21.21 -8.43
C GLN A 113 19.53 22.56 -8.82
#